data_AF-A0A930A624-F1
#
_entry.id   AF-A0A930A624-F1
#
_cell.length_a   1.000
_cell.length_b   1.000
_cell.length_c   1.000
_cell.angle_alpha   90.00
_cell.angle_beta   90.00
_cell.angle_gamma   90.00
#
_symmetry.space_group_name_H-M   'P 1'
#
loop_
_entity.id
_entity.type
_entity.pdbx_description
1 polymer ?
#
loop_
_entity_poly.entity_id
_entity_poly.type
_entity_poly.pdbx_seq_one_letter_code
_entity_poly.pdbx_strand_id
1 'polypeptide(L)' 'DDKGRVLRQERFSGSTSRTFYVGDAIKDTDIHASFDNGILKIELPTEQKKEEETKKFIEIL' A
#
# COMPACT_ATOMS: atom_id res chain seq x y z
N ASP A 1 -27.16 12.07 -29.58
CA ASP A 1 -26.44 12.25 -30.87
C ASP A 1 -25.66 10.98 -31.12
N ASP A 2 -25.19 10.75 -32.34
CA ASP A 2 -24.30 9.63 -32.64
C ASP A 2 -22.86 9.86 -32.13
N LYS A 3 -22.69 10.77 -31.15
CA LYS A 3 -21.40 11.24 -30.62
C LYS A 3 -21.21 10.95 -29.14
N GLY A 4 -22.08 10.16 -28.51
CA GLY A 4 -21.89 9.74 -27.12
C GLY A 4 -21.91 10.91 -26.13
N ARG A 5 -22.84 11.85 -26.30
CA ARG A 5 -22.99 12.99 -25.37
C ARG A 5 -23.21 12.53 -23.93
N VAL A 6 -22.17 12.67 -23.09
CA VAL A 6 -22.23 12.42 -21.65
C VAL A 6 -22.75 13.68 -20.96
N LEU A 7 -23.87 13.56 -20.23
CA LEU A 7 -24.44 14.66 -19.43
C LEU A 7 -23.77 14.77 -18.05
N ARG A 8 -23.33 13.65 -17.47
CA ARG A 8 -22.64 13.58 -16.17
C ARG A 8 -21.74 12.35 -16.11
N GLN A 9 -20.53 12.53 -15.59
CA GLN A 9 -19.58 11.46 -15.33
C GLN A 9 -19.03 11.61 -13.90
N GLU A 10 -19.26 10.60 -13.08
CA GLU A 10 -18.78 10.56 -11.69
C GLU A 10 -17.56 9.65 -11.52
N ARG A 11 -17.40 8.70 -12.45
CA ARG A 11 -16.37 7.66 -12.38
C ARG A 11 -15.15 8.08 -13.18
N PHE A 12 -14.00 8.03 -12.53
CA PHE A 12 -12.71 8.18 -13.18
C PHE A 12 -12.35 6.92 -13.98
N SER A 13 -11.82 7.11 -15.18
CA SER A 13 -11.19 6.07 -15.98
C SER A 13 -9.89 6.62 -16.56
N GLY A 14 -8.78 5.96 -16.30
CA GLY A 14 -7.46 6.40 -16.74
C GLY A 14 -6.35 5.60 -16.07
N SER A 15 -5.10 6.00 -16.35
CA SER A 15 -3.94 5.40 -15.70
C SER A 15 -3.76 5.97 -14.28
N THR A 16 -3.37 5.12 -13.33
CA THR A 16 -3.07 5.52 -11.95
C THR A 16 -1.84 4.76 -11.44
N SER A 17 -1.03 5.42 -10.62
CA SER A 17 0.12 4.82 -9.93
C SER A 17 0.17 5.35 -8.50
N ARG A 18 0.45 4.47 -7.54
CA ARG A 18 0.57 4.79 -6.12
C ARG A 18 1.76 4.02 -5.54
N THR A 19 2.53 4.68 -4.69
CA THR A 19 3.73 4.11 -4.04
C THR A 19 3.56 4.20 -2.53
N PHE A 20 3.90 3.13 -1.83
CA PHE A 20 3.89 3.05 -0.37
C PHE A 20 5.26 2.61 0.13
N TYR A 21 5.75 3.24 1.21
CA TYR A 21 6.93 2.77 1.91
C TYR A 21 6.51 1.69 2.91
N VAL A 22 7.16 0.52 2.84
CA VAL A 22 6.79 -0.67 3.64
C VAL A 22 7.89 -1.11 4.62
N GLY A 23 8.93 -0.29 4.78
CA GLY A 23 10.10 -0.61 5.60
C GLY A 23 11.15 -1.46 4.87
N ASP A 24 12.34 -1.52 5.44
CA ASP A 24 13.51 -2.16 4.82
C ASP A 24 13.58 -3.68 5.03
N ALA A 25 12.76 -4.23 5.92
CA ALA A 25 12.78 -5.66 6.24
C ALA A 25 11.96 -6.52 5.28
N ILE A 26 11.08 -5.90 4.48
CA ILE A 26 10.23 -6.60 3.51
C ILE A 26 11.05 -6.91 2.27
N LYS A 27 11.12 -8.19 1.91
CA LYS A 27 11.74 -8.62 0.66
C LYS A 27 10.69 -8.77 -0.42
N ASP A 28 11.09 -8.56 -1.67
CA ASP A 28 10.23 -8.72 -2.85
C ASP A 28 9.58 -10.11 -2.93
N THR A 29 10.27 -11.14 -2.45
CA THR A 29 9.78 -12.53 -2.45
C THR A 29 8.60 -12.78 -1.50
N ASP A 30 8.42 -11.91 -0.51
CA ASP A 30 7.42 -12.11 0.55
C ASP A 30 6.11 -11.36 0.24
N ILE A 31 6.09 -10.57 -0.84
CA ILE A 31 4.93 -9.78 -1.26
C ILE A 31 4.00 -10.65 -2.11
N HIS A 32 2.76 -10.80 -1.66
CA HIS A 32 1.72 -11.53 -2.39
C HIS A 32 0.59 -10.58 -2.80
N ALA A 33 0.05 -10.78 -4.00
CA ALA A 33 -1.04 -9.94 -4.51
C ALA A 33 -2.15 -10.79 -5.15
N SER A 34 -3.40 -10.34 -4.97
CA SER A 34 -4.57 -10.92 -5.61
C SER A 34 -5.55 -9.84 -6.04
N PHE A 35 -6.28 -10.08 -7.12
CA PHE A 35 -7.31 -9.18 -7.62
C PHE A 35 -8.61 -9.94 -7.80
N ASP A 36 -9.62 -9.56 -7.02
CA ASP A 36 -10.93 -10.18 -7.05
C ASP A 36 -12.02 -9.12 -6.79
N ASN A 37 -13.16 -9.26 -7.48
CA ASN A 37 -14.32 -8.38 -7.33
C ASN A 37 -14.01 -6.86 -7.43
N GLY A 38 -13.03 -6.48 -8.26
CA GLY A 38 -12.64 -5.08 -8.46
C GLY A 38 -11.71 -4.52 -7.38
N ILE A 39 -11.19 -5.37 -6.49
CA ILE A 39 -10.32 -4.99 -5.38
C ILE A 39 -8.95 -5.63 -5.56
N LEU A 40 -7.90 -4.81 -5.57
CA LEU A 40 -6.51 -5.26 -5.48
C LEU A 40 -6.14 -5.41 -4.01
N LYS A 41 -5.81 -6.63 -3.57
CA LYS A 41 -5.31 -6.93 -2.24
C LYS A 41 -3.82 -7.24 -2.31
N ILE A 42 -3.03 -6.54 -1.50
CA ILE A 42 -1.59 -6.76 -1.34
C ILE A 42 -1.35 -7.23 0.09
N GLU A 43 -0.71 -8.39 0.25
CA GLU A 43 -0.38 -9.00 1.53
C GLU A 43 1.13 -8.89 1.76
N LEU A 44 1.50 -8.31 2.90
CA LEU A 44 2.87 -8.14 3.36
C LEU A 44 3.05 -8.97 4.65
N PRO A 45 4.22 -9.61 4.86
CA PRO A 45 4.49 -10.30 6.10
C PRO A 45 4.51 -9.30 7.25
N THR A 46 3.76 -9.58 8.31
CA THR A 46 3.83 -8.77 9.53
C THR A 46 5.16 -9.05 10.20
N GLU A 47 5.98 -8.02 10.43
CA GLU A 47 7.13 -8.17 11.32
C GLU A 47 6.63 -8.69 12.68
N GLN A 48 7.20 -9.80 13.15
CA GLN A 48 7.03 -10.20 14.55
C GLN A 48 7.44 -9.00 15.39
N LYS A 49 6.53 -8.49 16.24
CA LYS A 49 6.81 -7.40 17.16
C LYS A 49 8.15 -7.71 17.83
N LYS A 50 9.23 -7.03 17.43
CA LYS A 50 10.43 -6.97 18.24
C LYS A 50 9.95 -6.43 19.58
N GLU A 51 10.16 -7.23 20.63
CA GLU A 51 10.02 -6.75 22.00
C GLU A 51 10.70 -5.38 22.05
N GLU A 52 9.93 -4.35 22.41
CA GLU A 52 10.38 -2.96 22.36
C GLU A 52 11.77 -2.87 22.99
N GLU A 53 12.78 -2.47 22.21
CA GLU A 53 14.10 -2.21 22.78
C GLU A 53 13.90 -1.19 23.90
N THR A 54 14.21 -1.61 25.12
CA THR A 54 14.14 -0.76 26.31
C THR A 54 14.83 0.55 25.99
N LYS A 55 14.11 1.67 26.17
CA LYS A 55 14.59 3.01 25.81
C LYS A 55 16.01 3.20 26.36
N LYS A 56 16.99 3.24 25.47
CA LYS A 56 18.39 3.51 25.82
C LYS A 56 18.50 4.98 26.17
N PHE A 57 18.50 5.29 27.46
CA PHE A 57 18.76 6.65 27.95
C PHE A 57 20.23 6.98 27.69
N ILE A 58 20.48 8.17 27.13
CA ILE A 58 21.83 8.74 27.02
C ILE A 58 21.96 9.73 28.17
N GLU A 59 22.79 9.41 29.15
CA GLU A 59 23.15 10.35 30.21
C GLU A 59 24.07 11.45 29.65
N ILE A 60 23.80 12.69 30.03
CA ILE A 60 24.67 13.84 29.79
C ILE A 60 25.19 14.29 31.15
N LEU A 61 26.52 14.32 31.30
CA LEU A 61 27.24 14.81 32.48
C LEU A 61 27.18 16.34 32.58
#